data_AF-A0A328KUZ3-F1
#
_entry.id   AF-A0A328KUZ3-F1
#
_cell.length_a   1.000
_cell.length_b   1.000
_cell.length_c   1.000
_cell.angle_alpha   90.00
_cell.angle_beta   90.00
_cell.angle_gamma   90.00
#
_symmetry.space_group_name_H-M   'P 1'
#
loop_
_entity.id
_entity.type
_entity.pdbx_description
1 polymer ?
#
loop_
_entity_poly.entity_id
_entity_poly.type
_entity_poly.pdbx_seq_one_letter_code
_entity_poly.pdbx_strand_id
1 'polypeptide(L)' 'DEEHPAVNFVFLMSPSKIKNEHIKLVSPILVKLLEDTASQQQLLAKPDFEEFKKTFMRLMDKK' A
#
# COMPACT_ATOMS: atom_id res chain seq x y z
N ASP A 1 0.57 12.55 -11.53
CA ASP A 1 0.23 13.95 -11.83
C ASP A 1 1.44 14.68 -12.36
N GLU A 2 1.31 15.32 -13.51
CA GLU A 2 2.32 16.24 -14.05
C GLU A 2 2.58 17.43 -13.10
N GLU A 3 1.66 17.69 -12.16
CA GLU A 3 1.77 18.73 -11.13
C GLU A 3 2.50 18.28 -9.85
N HIS A 4 2.66 16.96 -9.64
CA HIS A 4 3.26 16.40 -8.43
C HIS A 4 4.16 15.19 -8.73
N PRO A 5 5.35 15.39 -9.33
CA PRO A 5 6.25 14.31 -9.73
C PRO A 5 6.83 13.51 -8.56
N ALA A 6 6.69 14.01 -7.32
CA ALA A 6 7.12 13.32 -6.11
C ALA A 6 6.07 12.38 -5.52
N VAL A 7 4.82 12.40 -6.01
CA VAL A 7 3.75 11.52 -5.52
C VAL A 7 3.81 10.18 -6.24
N ASN A 8 4.26 9.17 -5.50
CA ASN A 8 4.51 7.83 -6.03
C ASN A 8 3.37 6.84 -5.75
N PHE A 9 2.55 7.08 -4.72
CA PHE A 9 1.47 6.18 -4.31
C PHE A 9 0.21 6.96 -3.92
N VAL A 10 -0.94 6.50 -4.40
CA VAL A 10 -2.26 7.02 -4.03
C VAL A 10 -3.13 5.85 -3.57
N PHE A 11 -3.53 5.86 -2.31
CA PHE A 11 -4.44 4.86 -1.74
C PHE A 11 -5.81 5.46 -1.47
N LEU A 12 -6.80 5.07 -2.28
CA LEU A 12 -8.19 5.51 -2.10
C LEU A 12 -8.91 4.53 -1.18
N MET A 13 -9.13 4.94 0.08
CA MET A 13 -9.87 4.16 1.05
C MET A 13 -11.26 4.77 1.25
N SER A 14 -12.31 4.03 0.89
CA SER A 14 -13.68 4.51 1.12
C SER A 14 -14.09 4.33 2.60
N PRO A 15 -14.55 5.39 3.28
CA PRO A 15 -15.05 5.29 4.65
C PRO A 15 -16.50 4.77 4.64
N SER A 16 -16.68 3.46 4.49
CA SER A 16 -17.98 2.84 4.78
C SER A 16 -18.13 2.73 6.30
N LYS A 17 -19.00 3.58 6.88
CA LYS A 17 -19.30 3.65 8.33
C LYS A 17 -19.87 2.34 8.91
N ILE A 18 -20.19 1.34 8.10
CA ILE A 18 -21.02 0.19 8.51
C ILE A 18 -20.29 -1.16 8.39
N LYS A 19 -19.21 -1.30 7.61
CA LYS A 19 -18.62 -2.63 7.28
C LYS A 19 -17.10 -2.70 7.14
N ASN A 20 -16.34 -1.77 7.72
CA ASN A 20 -14.88 -1.71 7.53
C ASN A 20 -14.07 -2.26 8.71
N GLU A 21 -14.49 -3.37 9.32
CA GLU A 21 -13.71 -4.01 10.41
C GLU A 21 -12.30 -4.40 9.96
N HIS A 22 -12.16 -4.84 8.71
CA HIS A 22 -10.88 -5.24 8.14
C HIS A 22 -9.98 -4.06 7.71
N ILE A 23 -10.49 -2.84 7.60
CA ILE A 23 -9.64 -1.66 7.32
C ILE A 23 -8.63 -1.44 8.45
N LYS A 24 -9.02 -1.73 9.70
CA LYS A 24 -8.10 -1.65 10.84
C LYS A 24 -6.88 -2.57 10.70
N LEU A 25 -6.99 -3.64 9.91
CA LEU A 25 -5.86 -4.53 9.59
C LEU A 25 -5.03 -3.96 8.44
N VAL A 26 -5.68 -3.41 7.41
CA VAL A 26 -5.04 -2.91 6.18
C VAL A 26 -4.23 -1.64 6.43
N SER A 27 -4.73 -0.68 7.22
CA SER A 27 -4.07 0.61 7.42
C SER A 27 -2.66 0.50 8.03
N PRO A 28 -2.39 -0.32 9.08
CA PRO A 28 -1.03 -0.53 9.58
C PRO A 28 -0.07 -1.14 8.55
N ILE A 29 -0.56 -2.04 7.69
CA ILE A 29 0.27 -2.67 6.66
C ILE A 29 0.62 -1.65 5.56
N LEU A 30 -0.32 -0.76 5.21
CA LEU A 30 -0.05 0.36 4.32
C LEU A 30 1.02 1.30 4.90
N VAL A 31 0.99 1.57 6.21
CA VAL A 31 2.05 2.34 6.88
C VAL A 31 3.38 1.61 6.79
N LYS A 32 3.45 0.31 7.09
CA LYS A 32 4.67 -0.50 6.93
C LYS A 32 5.21 -0.44 5.50
N LEU A 33 4.34 -0.46 4.49
CA LEU A 33 4.72 -0.32 3.09
C LEU A 33 5.35 1.05 2.80
N LEU A 34 4.80 2.12 3.35
CA LEU A 34 5.31 3.49 3.21
C LEU A 34 6.61 3.75 3.99
N GLU A 35 6.92 2.92 4.98
CA GLU A 35 8.21 2.96 5.72
C GLU A 35 9.29 2.07 5.07
N ASP A 36 8.91 1.09 4.25
CA ASP A 36 9.85 0.17 3.58
C ASP A 36 10.23 0.65 2.18
N THR A 37 11.30 1.44 2.10
CA THR A 37 11.84 1.98 0.84
C THR A 37 12.16 0.89 -0.19
N ALA A 38 12.58 -0.30 0.23
CA ALA A 38 12.91 -1.40 -0.69
C ALA A 38 11.63 -1.94 -1.36
N SER A 39 10.57 -2.14 -0.58
CA SER A 39 9.26 -2.49 -1.11
C SER A 39 8.71 -1.41 -2.03
N GLN A 40 8.88 -0.13 -1.70
CA GLN A 40 8.43 0.98 -2.56
C GLN A 40 9.17 0.99 -3.91
N GLN A 41 10.49 0.85 -3.92
CA GLN A 41 11.27 0.79 -5.16
C GLN A 41 10.87 -0.40 -6.03
N GLN A 42 10.62 -1.56 -5.43
CA GLN A 42 10.14 -2.75 -6.13
C GLN A 42 8.79 -2.49 -6.82
N LEU A 43 7.85 -1.84 -6.14
CA LEU A 43 6.54 -1.50 -6.71
C LEU A 43 6.64 -0.42 -7.80
N LEU A 44 7.53 0.55 -7.66
CA LEU A 44 7.74 1.59 -8.67
C LEU A 44 8.43 1.05 -9.93
N ALA A 45 9.32 0.06 -9.78
CA ALA A 45 9.96 -0.60 -10.91
C ALA A 45 8.97 -1.49 -11.71
N LYS A 46 7.94 -2.02 -11.04
CA LYS A 46 6.93 -2.90 -11.66
C LYS A 46 5.54 -2.60 -11.07
N PRO A 47 4.86 -1.54 -11.57
CA PRO A 47 3.61 -1.04 -11.00
C PRO A 47 2.40 -1.85 -11.50
N ASP A 48 2.37 -3.14 -11.20
CA ASP A 48 1.21 -4.00 -11.44
C ASP A 48 0.59 -4.53 -10.15
N PHE A 49 -0.66 -4.97 -10.25
CA PHE A 49 -1.45 -5.38 -9.10
C PHE A 49 -0.93 -6.65 -8.43
N GLU A 50 -0.37 -7.59 -9.19
CA GLU A 50 0.14 -8.84 -8.63
C GLU A 50 1.40 -8.61 -7.81
N GLU A 51 2.28 -7.72 -8.28
CA GLU A 51 3.47 -7.30 -7.54
C GLU A 51 3.10 -6.55 -6.27
N PHE A 52 2.08 -5.68 -6.35
CA PHE A 52 1.49 -5.03 -5.17
C PHE A 52 0.97 -6.06 -4.17
N LYS A 53 0.11 -6.98 -4.59
CA LYS A 53 -0.51 -7.99 -3.73
C LYS A 53 0.53 -8.87 -3.04
N LYS A 54 1.54 -9.35 -3.77
CA LYS A 54 2.64 -10.15 -3.23
C LYS A 54 3.45 -9.38 -2.19
N THR A 55 3.83 -8.14 -2.49
CA THR A 55 4.57 -7.27 -1.59
C THR A 55 3.77 -6.96 -0.33
N PHE A 56 2.48 -6.65 -0.50
CA PHE A 56 1.57 -6.34 0.58
C PHE A 56 1.35 -7.54 1.51
N MET A 57 1.11 -8.74 0.96
CA MET A 57 0.97 -9.99 1.73
C MET A 57 2.23 -10.31 2.55
N ARG A 58 3.42 -10.17 1.95
CA ARG A 58 4.70 -10.36 2.67
C ARG A 58 4.83 -9.44 3.89
N LEU A 59 4.33 -8.21 3.80
CA LEU A 59 4.37 -7.25 4.91
C LEU A 59 3.34 -7.57 6.01
N MET A 60 2.29 -8.36 5.70
CA MET A 60 1.36 -8.88 6.70
C MET A 60 1.98 -9.98 7.56
N ASP A 61 2.79 -10.84 6.95
CA ASP A 61 3.39 -12.02 7.60
C ASP A 61 4.62 -11.67 8.46
N LYS A 62 5.24 -10.51 8.22
CA LYS A 62 6.27 -9.94 9.11
C LYS A 62 5.61 -9.42 10.39
N LYS A 63 5.39 -10.32 11.36
CA LYS A 63 5.08 -9.99 12.75
C LYS A 63 6.29 -9.35 13.43
#